data_AF-A0A165ECQ2-F1
#
_entry.id   AF-A0A165ECQ2-F1
#
_cell.length_a   1.000
_cell.length_b   1.000
_cell.length_c   1.000
_cell.angle_alpha   90.00
_cell.angle_beta   90.00
_cell.angle_gamma   90.00
#
_symmetry.space_group_name_H-M   'P 1'
#
loop_
_entity.id
_entity.type
_entity.pdbx_description
1 polymer ?
#
loop_
_entity_poly.entity_id
_entity_poly.type
_entity_poly.pdbx_seq_one_letter_code
_entity_poly.pdbx_strand_id
1 'polypeptide(L)'
;IQLTVLEVRTFQSYGIPAVAINEDTLRAAAREGRNLWDEAEQVSRAIFMAPERLPSDEFEHLIRSSRFREYIALVPSDEAQVVDMWGEEFRKAYASIALLRPRLPPWVTYLGLTATCLLGPQKDAIVRGLGLREGQYILHRGDCERHDLRLFIRPILHGVSGYHFPDLDWLV
;
A
#
# COMPACT_ATOMS: atom_id res chain seq x y z
N ILE A 1 -8.19 6.79 2.76
CA ILE A 1 -9.60 6.44 2.40
C ILE A 1 -9.78 6.32 0.88
N GLN A 2 -9.35 7.28 0.06
CA GLN A 2 -9.57 7.19 -1.41
C GLN A 2 -8.73 6.13 -2.12
N LEU A 3 -7.48 5.87 -1.69
CA LEU A 3 -6.58 4.97 -2.43
C LEU A 3 -7.07 3.52 -2.47
N THR A 4 -7.42 2.93 -1.32
CA THR A 4 -7.86 1.52 -1.25
C THR A 4 -9.15 1.24 -2.03
N VAL A 5 -10.06 2.22 -2.11
CA VAL A 5 -11.28 2.11 -2.92
C VAL A 5 -10.96 2.16 -4.41
N LEU A 6 -9.98 2.99 -4.83
CA LEU A 6 -9.53 3.05 -6.22
C LEU A 6 -8.82 1.77 -6.65
N GLU A 7 -8.00 1.18 -5.77
CA GLU A 7 -7.33 -0.10 -6.03
C GLU A 7 -8.33 -1.24 -6.22
N VAL A 8 -9.33 -1.32 -5.33
CA VAL A 8 -10.42 -2.30 -5.46
C VAL A 8 -11.17 -2.14 -6.78
N ARG A 9 -11.53 -0.90 -7.17
CA ARG A 9 -12.19 -0.64 -8.46
C ARG A 9 -11.33 -1.10 -9.63
N THR A 10 -10.02 -0.89 -9.55
CA THR A 10 -9.08 -1.34 -10.58
C THR A 10 -9.07 -2.86 -10.69
N PHE A 11 -8.95 -3.57 -9.57
CA PHE A 11 -8.99 -5.05 -9.55
C PHE A 11 -10.32 -5.59 -10.09
N GLN A 12 -11.44 -4.99 -9.68
CA GLN A 12 -12.77 -5.35 -10.16
C GLN A 12 -12.94 -5.10 -11.66
N SER A 13 -12.34 -4.03 -12.21
CA SER A 13 -12.35 -3.77 -13.66
C SER A 13 -11.63 -4.85 -14.48
N TYR A 14 -10.67 -5.55 -13.87
CA TYR A 14 -10.00 -6.72 -14.44
C TYR A 14 -10.71 -8.05 -14.10
N GLY A 15 -11.90 -8.00 -13.49
CA GLY A 15 -12.65 -9.19 -13.09
C GLY A 15 -12.06 -9.92 -11.88
N ILE A 16 -11.20 -9.28 -11.10
CA ILE A 16 -10.59 -9.86 -9.90
C ILE A 16 -11.43 -9.45 -8.69
N PRO A 17 -12.03 -10.39 -7.94
CA PRO A 17 -12.76 -10.09 -6.72
C PRO A 17 -11.82 -9.46 -5.69
N ALA A 18 -12.15 -8.24 -5.25
CA ALA A 18 -11.36 -7.50 -4.29
C ALA A 18 -12.27 -6.76 -3.30
N VAL A 19 -11.78 -6.63 -2.06
CA VAL A 19 -12.47 -5.93 -0.98
C VAL A 19 -11.54 -4.93 -0.30
N ALA A 20 -12.09 -3.78 0.09
CA ALA A 20 -11.38 -2.79 0.89
C ALA A 20 -11.98 -2.78 2.30
N ILE A 21 -11.15 -2.95 3.33
CA ILE A 21 -11.56 -3.01 4.72
C ILE A 21 -11.08 -1.74 5.44
N ASN A 22 -12.00 -0.81 5.65
CA ASN A 22 -11.82 0.40 6.46
C ASN A 22 -13.16 0.80 7.09
N GLU A 23 -13.18 1.84 7.93
CA GLU A 23 -14.40 2.25 8.62
C GLU A 23 -15.55 2.58 7.68
N ASP A 24 -15.27 3.30 6.60
CA ASP A 24 -16.30 3.76 5.67
C ASP A 24 -16.87 2.59 4.86
N THR A 25 -16.02 1.68 4.40
CA THR A 25 -16.46 0.51 3.63
C THR A 25 -17.20 -0.49 4.50
N LEU A 26 -16.75 -0.72 5.74
CA LEU A 26 -17.46 -1.56 6.70
C LEU A 26 -18.85 -0.98 7.04
N ARG A 27 -18.94 0.33 7.29
CA ARG A 27 -20.22 1.00 7.55
C ARG A 27 -21.16 0.95 6.34
N ALA A 28 -20.64 1.15 5.14
CA ALA A 28 -21.42 1.07 3.91
C ALA A 28 -21.96 -0.35 3.68
N ALA A 29 -21.10 -1.37 3.78
CA ALA A 29 -21.48 -2.77 3.62
C ALA A 29 -22.52 -3.22 4.67
N ALA A 30 -22.35 -2.81 5.93
CA ALA A 30 -23.30 -3.12 7.00
C ALA A 30 -24.70 -2.56 6.72
N ARG A 31 -24.82 -1.37 6.10
CA ARG A 31 -26.12 -0.80 5.67
C ARG A 31 -26.79 -1.61 4.57
N GLU A 32 -26.01 -2.32 3.77
CA GLU A 32 -26.46 -3.23 2.72
C GLU A 32 -26.69 -4.66 3.23
N GLY A 33 -26.50 -4.93 4.53
CA GLY A 33 -26.60 -6.27 5.11
C GLY A 33 -25.44 -7.20 4.74
N ARG A 34 -24.31 -6.63 4.30
CA ARG A 34 -23.11 -7.37 3.88
C ARG A 34 -22.05 -7.37 4.98
N ASN A 35 -21.27 -8.45 5.05
CA ASN A 35 -20.11 -8.57 5.93
C ASN A 35 -18.83 -8.71 5.11
N LEU A 36 -18.03 -7.64 5.08
CA LEU A 36 -16.78 -7.62 4.29
C LEU A 36 -15.73 -8.60 4.79
N TRP A 37 -15.75 -9.00 6.06
CA TRP A 37 -14.82 -10.00 6.59
C TRP A 37 -15.17 -11.41 6.07
N ASP A 38 -16.46 -11.73 5.97
CA ASP A 38 -16.90 -12.99 5.37
C ASP A 38 -16.60 -13.01 3.87
N GLU A 39 -16.81 -11.89 3.17
CA GLU A 39 -16.45 -11.73 1.75
C GLU A 39 -14.93 -11.85 1.53
N ALA A 40 -14.12 -11.34 2.46
CA ALA A 40 -12.67 -11.44 2.43
C ALA A 40 -12.20 -12.90 2.53
N GLU A 41 -12.84 -13.71 3.37
CA GLU A 41 -12.52 -15.13 3.52
C GLU A 41 -13.02 -15.98 2.35
N GLN A 42 -14.22 -15.70 1.83
CA GLN A 42 -14.92 -16.62 0.95
C GLN A 42 -14.80 -16.35 -0.55
N VAL A 43 -14.66 -15.08 -0.95
CA VAL A 43 -14.82 -14.69 -2.36
C VAL A 43 -13.65 -13.86 -2.86
N SER A 44 -12.99 -13.12 -1.98
CA SER A 44 -11.97 -12.15 -2.35
C SER A 44 -10.65 -12.81 -2.74
N ARG A 45 -10.05 -12.34 -3.84
CA ARG A 45 -8.68 -12.66 -4.24
C ARG A 45 -7.67 -11.60 -3.78
N ALA A 46 -8.15 -10.40 -3.45
CA ALA A 46 -7.34 -9.31 -2.91
C ALA A 46 -8.09 -8.61 -1.77
N ILE A 47 -7.37 -8.31 -0.69
CA ILE A 47 -7.88 -7.60 0.48
C ILE A 47 -7.00 -6.37 0.69
N PHE A 48 -7.60 -5.19 0.61
CA PHE A 48 -6.92 -3.92 0.83
C PHE A 48 -7.31 -3.39 2.21
N MET A 49 -6.33 -3.22 3.08
CA MET A 49 -6.55 -2.73 4.44
C MET A 49 -5.35 -1.90 4.89
N ALA A 50 -5.62 -0.97 5.79
CA ALA A 50 -4.57 -0.18 6.41
C ALA A 50 -3.95 -0.95 7.59
N PRO A 51 -2.64 -0.76 7.88
CA PRO A 51 -1.90 -1.59 8.84
C PRO A 51 -2.42 -1.47 10.28
N GLU A 52 -3.07 -0.37 10.65
CA GLU A 52 -3.74 -0.19 11.94
C GLU A 52 -4.88 -1.18 12.21
N ARG A 53 -5.32 -1.92 11.18
CA ARG A 53 -6.34 -2.98 11.30
C ARG A 53 -5.77 -4.37 11.56
N LEU A 54 -4.46 -4.57 11.42
CA LEU A 54 -3.80 -5.84 11.73
C LEU A 54 -3.97 -6.33 13.18
N PRO A 55 -4.09 -5.47 14.22
CA PRO A 55 -4.36 -5.92 15.58
C PRO A 55 -5.84 -6.17 15.89
N SER A 56 -6.76 -6.09 14.92
CA SER A 56 -8.19 -6.32 15.16
C SER A 56 -8.53 -7.81 15.36
N ASP A 57 -9.57 -8.08 16.15
CA ASP A 57 -10.07 -9.44 16.40
C ASP A 57 -10.62 -10.08 15.12
N GLU A 58 -11.23 -9.29 14.24
CA GLU A 58 -11.75 -9.77 12.96
C GLU A 58 -10.63 -10.19 12.01
N PHE A 59 -9.51 -9.44 11.98
CA PHE A 59 -8.34 -9.86 11.23
C PHE A 59 -7.71 -11.11 11.84
N GLU A 60 -7.68 -11.22 13.17
CA GLU A 60 -7.19 -12.44 13.84
C GLU A 60 -8.04 -13.66 13.49
N HIS A 61 -9.36 -13.50 13.42
CA HIS A 61 -10.26 -14.57 12.96
C HIS A 61 -9.94 -14.98 11.51
N LEU A 62 -9.77 -14.01 10.61
CA LEU A 62 -9.45 -14.23 9.21
C LEU A 62 -8.14 -15.02 9.03
N ILE A 63 -7.05 -14.63 9.70
CA ILE A 63 -5.75 -15.32 9.52
C ILE A 63 -5.69 -16.71 10.17
N ARG A 64 -6.65 -17.03 11.05
CA ARG A 64 -6.83 -18.36 11.63
C ARG A 64 -7.70 -19.28 10.77
N SER A 65 -8.50 -18.74 9.86
CA SER A 65 -9.30 -19.55 8.93
C SER A 65 -8.41 -20.49 8.12
N SER A 66 -8.75 -21.78 8.09
CA SER A 66 -8.03 -22.79 7.30
C SER A 66 -8.06 -22.45 5.81
N ARG A 67 -9.22 -21.99 5.33
CA ARG A 67 -9.43 -21.58 3.95
C ARG A 67 -8.53 -20.41 3.60
N PHE A 68 -8.57 -19.32 4.39
CA PHE A 68 -7.71 -18.16 4.14
C PHE A 68 -6.23 -18.54 4.09
N ARG A 69 -5.79 -19.37 5.04
CA ARG A 69 -4.40 -19.85 5.13
C ARG A 69 -3.99 -20.70 3.93
N GLU A 70 -4.89 -21.51 3.39
CA GLU A 70 -4.62 -22.34 2.21
C GLU A 70 -4.35 -21.48 0.96
N TYR A 71 -5.06 -20.36 0.80
CA TYR A 71 -5.02 -19.55 -0.42
C TYR A 71 -4.13 -18.31 -0.34
N ILE A 72 -3.77 -17.83 0.85
CA ILE A 72 -2.88 -16.68 0.97
C ILE A 72 -1.48 -17.01 0.42
N ALA A 73 -1.03 -16.19 -0.53
CA ALA A 73 0.25 -16.35 -1.21
C ALA A 73 1.18 -15.13 -1.08
N LEU A 74 0.61 -13.93 -0.93
CA LEU A 74 1.37 -12.68 -0.98
C LEU A 74 0.81 -11.67 0.03
N VAL A 75 1.71 -11.01 0.75
CA VAL A 75 1.45 -9.82 1.57
C VAL A 75 2.23 -8.66 0.98
N PRO A 76 1.60 -7.85 0.10
CA PRO A 76 2.21 -6.62 -0.38
C PRO A 76 2.07 -5.51 0.66
N SER A 77 3.10 -4.69 0.80
CA SER A 77 3.13 -3.50 1.63
C SER A 77 3.53 -2.33 0.74
N ASP A 78 2.54 -1.53 0.35
CA ASP A 78 2.77 -0.32 -0.43
C ASP A 78 3.33 0.80 0.45
N GLU A 79 4.01 1.76 -0.15
CA GLU A 79 4.67 2.87 0.52
C GLU A 79 5.55 2.43 1.70
N ALA A 80 6.33 1.36 1.52
CA ALA A 80 7.10 0.70 2.57
C ALA A 80 8.08 1.65 3.31
N GLN A 81 8.47 2.78 2.71
CA GLN A 81 9.28 3.81 3.35
C GLN A 81 8.58 4.50 4.55
N VAL A 82 7.28 4.34 4.71
CA VAL A 82 6.50 4.89 5.84
C VAL A 82 7.06 4.44 7.19
N VAL A 83 7.67 3.25 7.25
CA VAL A 83 8.32 2.70 8.47
C VAL A 83 9.50 3.54 8.98
N ASP A 84 10.08 4.38 8.13
CA ASP A 84 11.23 5.21 8.46
C ASP A 84 10.94 6.72 8.34
N MET A 85 9.91 7.12 7.61
CA MET A 85 9.66 8.54 7.30
C MET A 85 8.56 9.21 8.14
N TRP A 86 7.63 8.44 8.72
CA TRP A 86 6.41 8.99 9.34
C TRP A 86 6.40 8.84 10.87
N GLY A 87 5.50 9.55 11.56
CA GLY A 87 5.43 9.62 13.02
C GLY A 87 5.36 8.25 13.72
N GLU A 88 5.61 8.24 15.03
CA GLU A 88 5.74 7.01 15.84
C GLU A 88 4.54 6.05 15.71
N GLU A 89 3.33 6.59 15.56
CA GLU A 89 2.09 5.80 15.39
C GLU A 89 2.08 5.01 14.07
N PHE A 90 2.47 5.63 12.95
CA PHE A 90 2.56 4.95 11.65
C PHE A 90 3.65 3.88 11.64
N ARG A 91 4.77 4.16 12.31
CA ARG A 91 5.85 3.17 12.47
C ARG A 91 5.37 1.95 13.25
N LYS A 92 4.61 2.14 14.33
CA LYS A 92 4.05 1.03 15.13
C LYS A 92 3.08 0.19 14.31
N ALA A 93 2.19 0.84 13.55
CA ALA A 93 1.23 0.13 12.69
C ALA A 93 1.96 -0.69 11.62
N TYR A 94 2.89 -0.11 10.87
CA TYR A 94 3.63 -0.85 9.85
C TYR A 94 4.56 -1.93 10.42
N ALA A 95 5.19 -1.70 11.58
CA ALA A 95 6.02 -2.71 12.23
C ALA A 95 5.22 -3.97 12.59
N SER A 96 3.90 -3.88 12.74
CA SER A 96 3.04 -5.04 12.96
C SER A 96 2.97 -5.98 11.75
N ILE A 97 3.34 -5.53 10.55
CA ILE A 97 3.44 -6.38 9.35
C ILE A 97 4.50 -7.48 9.55
N ALA A 98 5.64 -7.16 10.17
CA ALA A 98 6.65 -8.14 10.52
C ALA A 98 6.11 -9.25 11.44
N LEU A 99 5.13 -8.93 12.29
CA LEU A 99 4.49 -9.88 13.20
C LEU A 99 3.57 -10.87 12.48
N LEU A 100 3.21 -10.62 11.22
CA LEU A 100 2.43 -11.57 10.42
C LEU A 100 3.27 -12.79 10.01
N ARG A 101 4.59 -12.63 9.84
CA ARG A 101 5.49 -13.72 9.38
C ARG A 101 5.39 -15.00 10.20
N PRO A 102 5.46 -14.98 11.54
CA PRO A 102 5.29 -16.19 12.34
C PRO A 102 3.84 -16.69 12.42
N ARG A 103 2.85 -15.89 12.01
CA ARG A 103 1.41 -16.20 12.13
C ARG A 103 0.84 -16.80 10.84
N LEU A 104 1.38 -16.40 9.69
CA LEU A 104 0.99 -16.89 8.38
C LEU A 104 1.81 -18.13 7.97
N PRO A 105 1.30 -18.92 7.01
CA PRO A 105 2.04 -20.07 6.51
C PRO A 105 3.40 -19.72 5.91
N PRO A 106 4.39 -20.65 5.94
CA PRO A 106 5.76 -20.37 5.52
C PRO A 106 5.94 -20.10 4.02
N TRP A 107 4.96 -20.46 3.18
CA TRP A 107 4.99 -20.19 1.74
C TRP A 107 4.58 -18.76 1.36
N VAL A 108 4.04 -17.98 2.30
CA VAL A 108 3.57 -16.62 2.03
C VAL A 108 4.77 -15.71 1.73
N THR A 109 4.73 -15.06 0.56
CA THR A 109 5.72 -14.10 0.13
C THR A 109 5.39 -12.71 0.69
N TYR A 110 6.42 -11.96 1.08
CA TYR A 110 6.29 -10.57 1.54
C TYR A 110 6.95 -9.65 0.52
N LEU A 111 6.21 -8.62 0.10
CA LEU A 111 6.65 -7.68 -0.94
C LEU A 111 6.55 -6.25 -0.40
N GLY A 112 7.68 -5.55 -0.32
CA GLY A 112 7.70 -4.11 -0.04
C GLY A 112 7.80 -3.31 -1.34
N LEU A 113 6.88 -2.38 -1.54
CA LEU A 113 6.86 -1.47 -2.69
C LEU A 113 7.14 -0.04 -2.20
N THR A 114 8.02 0.67 -2.90
CA THR A 114 8.34 2.06 -2.60
C THR A 114 8.95 2.75 -3.81
N ALA A 115 8.52 3.98 -4.06
CA ALA A 115 9.18 4.86 -5.03
C ALA A 115 10.35 5.66 -4.41
N THR A 116 10.38 5.80 -3.09
CA THR A 116 11.28 6.72 -2.37
C THR A 116 12.05 5.99 -1.29
N CYS A 117 13.17 5.38 -1.68
CA CYS A 117 14.10 4.72 -0.76
C CYS A 117 15.56 5.13 -1.03
N LEU A 118 16.17 5.80 -0.06
CA LEU A 118 17.60 6.04 0.05
C LEU A 118 18.29 4.75 0.53
N LEU A 119 19.45 4.44 -0.07
CA LEU A 119 20.26 3.29 0.37
C LEU A 119 20.86 3.55 1.76
N GLY A 120 21.25 2.46 2.43
CA GLY A 120 21.82 2.49 3.77
C GLY A 120 20.73 2.47 4.85
N PRO A 121 20.73 3.40 5.83
CA PRO A 121 19.88 3.30 7.02
C PRO A 121 18.39 3.15 6.73
N GLN A 122 17.86 3.88 5.75
CA GLN A 122 16.44 3.82 5.39
C GLN A 122 16.07 2.46 4.79
N LYS A 123 16.87 1.94 3.85
CA LYS A 123 16.70 0.57 3.33
C LYS A 123 16.69 -0.45 4.47
N ASP A 124 17.65 -0.36 5.39
CA ASP A 124 17.77 -1.31 6.50
C ASP A 124 16.58 -1.21 7.46
N ALA A 125 16.03 -0.01 7.68
CA ALA A 125 14.81 0.19 8.44
C ALA A 125 13.59 -0.46 7.76
N ILE A 126 13.48 -0.37 6.44
CA ILE A 126 12.42 -1.03 5.66
C ILE A 126 12.54 -2.55 5.75
N VAL A 127 13.73 -3.08 5.51
CA VAL A 127 14.01 -4.53 5.61
C VAL A 127 13.61 -5.04 7.00
N ARG A 128 14.04 -4.37 8.07
CA ARG A 128 13.67 -4.75 9.45
C ARG A 128 12.17 -4.59 9.72
N GLY A 129 11.56 -3.49 9.29
CA GLY A 129 10.15 -3.16 9.55
C GLY A 129 9.18 -4.14 8.88
N LEU A 130 9.54 -4.66 7.71
CA LEU A 130 8.80 -5.74 7.03
C LEU A 130 9.19 -7.14 7.51
N GLY A 131 10.12 -7.24 8.45
CA GLY A 131 10.63 -8.51 8.99
C GLY A 131 11.45 -9.31 7.99
N LEU A 132 11.94 -8.70 6.90
CA LEU A 132 12.83 -9.32 5.91
C LEU A 132 14.20 -9.60 6.55
N ARG A 133 14.89 -10.64 6.08
CA ARG A 133 16.20 -11.05 6.58
C ARG A 133 17.26 -10.84 5.52
N GLU A 134 18.40 -10.27 5.91
CA GLU A 134 19.51 -10.03 4.98
C GLU A 134 19.94 -11.34 4.30
N GLY A 135 20.14 -11.30 2.98
CA GLY A 135 20.43 -12.47 2.16
C GLY A 135 19.23 -13.36 1.82
N GLN A 136 18.02 -13.02 2.28
CA GLN A 136 16.77 -13.76 2.01
C GLN A 136 15.71 -12.92 1.29
N TYR A 137 16.10 -11.82 0.65
CA TYR A 137 15.24 -11.02 -0.20
C TYR A 137 15.96 -10.64 -1.49
N ILE A 138 15.17 -10.35 -2.52
CA ILE A 138 15.64 -9.77 -3.77
C ILE A 138 15.32 -8.28 -3.70
N LEU A 139 16.34 -7.43 -3.86
CA LEU A 139 16.17 -6.00 -4.02
C LEU A 139 16.15 -5.65 -5.50
N HIS A 140 14.98 -5.28 -6.01
CA HIS A 140 14.86 -4.71 -7.34
C HIS A 140 14.73 -3.19 -7.25
N ARG A 141 15.63 -2.46 -7.90
CA ARG A 141 15.60 -1.00 -7.97
C ARG A 141 15.62 -0.57 -9.44
N GLY A 142 14.54 0.04 -9.89
CA GLY A 142 14.51 0.75 -11.17
C GLY A 142 15.09 2.15 -11.04
N ASP A 143 15.53 2.71 -12.17
CA ASP A 143 15.69 4.15 -12.29
C ASP A 143 14.32 4.84 -12.32
N CYS A 144 14.32 6.15 -12.10
CA CYS A 144 13.15 7.01 -12.27
C CYS A 144 13.20 7.78 -13.59
N GLU A 145 14.02 7.32 -14.56
CA GLU A 145 14.17 8.01 -15.82
C GLU A 145 12.90 7.88 -16.65
N ARG A 146 12.49 9.00 -17.24
CA ARG A 146 11.29 9.09 -18.05
C ARG A 146 11.68 9.75 -19.37
N HIS A 147 12.05 8.92 -20.34
CA HIS A 147 12.47 9.40 -21.67
C HIS A 147 11.34 10.14 -22.43
N ASP A 148 10.10 9.96 -22.00
CA ASP A 148 8.91 10.68 -22.46
C ASP A 148 8.72 12.06 -21.82
N LEU A 149 9.50 12.41 -20.79
CA LEU A 149 9.48 13.74 -20.17
C LEU A 149 10.51 14.68 -20.80
N ARG A 150 10.06 15.88 -21.17
CA ARG A 150 10.90 17.00 -21.60
C ARG A 150 10.88 18.07 -20.52
N LEU A 151 12.06 18.36 -19.94
CA LEU A 151 12.21 19.42 -18.95
C LEU A 151 12.61 20.73 -19.65
N PHE A 152 11.80 21.77 -19.48
CA PHE A 152 12.10 23.13 -19.95
C PHE A 152 12.33 24.03 -18.73
N ILE A 153 13.47 24.72 -18.69
CA ILE A 153 13.77 25.74 -17.68
C ILE A 153 13.64 27.10 -18.36
N ARG A 154 12.77 27.97 -17.83
CA ARG A 154 12.57 29.33 -18.34
C ARG A 154 12.56 30.33 -17.17
N PRO A 155 13.17 31.51 -17.35
CA PRO A 155 13.05 32.58 -16.37
C PRO A 155 11.59 33.08 -16.32
N ILE A 156 11.10 33.36 -15.12
CA ILE A 156 9.86 34.11 -14.93
C ILE A 156 10.22 35.58 -15.15
N LEU A 157 9.63 36.21 -16.17
CA LEU A 157 9.93 37.59 -16.57
C LEU A 157 8.86 38.56 -16.09
N HIS A 158 7.67 38.06 -15.77
CA HIS A 158 6.55 38.85 -15.29
C HIS A 158 6.29 38.59 -13.80
N GLY A 159 5.98 39.65 -13.04
CA GLY A 159 5.63 39.52 -11.63
C GLY A 159 4.37 38.67 -11.42
N VAL A 160 4.27 38.00 -10.27
CA VAL A 160 3.13 37.13 -9.88
C VAL A 160 1.85 37.94 -9.54
N SER A 161 1.72 39.17 -10.05
CA SER A 161 0.59 40.05 -9.74
C SER A 161 -0.58 39.77 -10.68
N GLY A 162 -1.63 39.12 -10.16
CA GLY A 162 -2.90 38.90 -10.86
C GLY A 162 -3.21 37.44 -11.18
N TYR A 163 -4.27 37.22 -11.96
CA TYR A 163 -4.71 35.89 -12.42
C TYR A 163 -4.20 35.54 -13.83
N HIS A 164 -3.29 36.36 -14.38
CA HIS A 164 -2.74 36.20 -15.72
C HIS A 164 -1.26 35.84 -15.63
N PHE A 165 -0.86 34.75 -16.29
CA PHE A 165 0.50 34.19 -16.24
C PHE A 165 1.08 34.12 -17.65
N PRO A 166 1.53 35.26 -18.23
CA PRO A 166 1.96 35.33 -19.63
C PRO A 166 3.17 34.43 -19.91
N ASP A 167 4.00 34.15 -18.90
CA ASP A 167 5.13 33.21 -19.00
C ASP A 167 4.69 31.74 -19.16
N LEU A 168 3.39 31.43 -19.01
CA LEU A 168 2.79 30.11 -19.20
C LEU A 168 1.97 29.99 -20.48
N ASP A 169 1.81 31.05 -21.28
CA ASP A 169 0.98 31.08 -22.50
C ASP A 169 1.44 30.09 -23.59
N TRP A 170 2.61 29.48 -23.43
CA TRP A 170 3.14 28.45 -24.32
C TRP A 170 2.62 27.04 -24.00
N LEU A 171 1.93 26.82 -22.89
CA LEU A 171 1.37 25.52 -22.47
C LEU A 171 0.05 25.15 -23.18
N VAL A 172 -0.31 25.86 -24.25
CA VAL A 172 -1.56 25.67 -25.02
C VAL A 172 -1.36 24.67 -26.16
#